data_AF-A0AAV2R1Y7-F1
#
_entry.id   AF-A0AAV2R1Y7-F1
#
_cell.length_a   1.000
_cell.length_b   1.000
_cell.length_c   1.000
_cell.angle_alpha   90.00
_cell.angle_beta   90.00
_cell.angle_gamma   90.00
#
_symmetry.space_group_name_H-M   'P 1'
#
loop_
_entity.id
_entity.type
_entity.pdbx_description
1 polymer ?
#
loop_
_entity_poly.entity_id
_entity_poly.type
_entity_poly.pdbx_seq_one_letter_code
_entity_poly.pdbx_strand_id
1 'polypeptide(L)'
;MGLPTSCCCGCVTLQNGAKCFSTIRLVTATIVLMLSTEEVLNRRLYKYFKNQKRDASREDIQIFYYGYYGILGVLLLYSVIEMLVSSLQIHGIRKEFHKLLLPNLIWTTFWCMIHGLGFLGLLGIGIFLLVVVHGLELLVGFVIITIFYGSLLVYIISDLLVSLAQYKEMNYCLGLEHIKLKQYVFDDKRRFYVLIQMNID
;
A
#
# COMPACT_ATOMS: atom_id res chain seq x y z
N MET A 1 -33.76 -19.35 -14.41
CA MET A 1 -33.95 -19.56 -12.96
C MET A 1 -32.92 -18.71 -12.23
N GLY A 2 -33.36 -17.65 -11.56
CA GLY A 2 -32.47 -16.73 -10.85
C GLY A 2 -32.09 -17.30 -9.49
N LEU A 3 -30.80 -17.33 -9.19
CA LEU A 3 -30.31 -17.65 -7.85
C LEU A 3 -30.61 -16.47 -6.90
N PRO A 4 -31.09 -16.73 -5.67
CA PRO A 4 -31.46 -15.68 -4.75
C PRO A 4 -30.22 -15.00 -4.17
N THR A 5 -30.03 -13.72 -4.47
CA THR A 5 -29.07 -12.84 -3.80
C THR A 5 -29.64 -12.40 -2.45
N SER A 6 -29.38 -13.18 -1.40
CA SER A 6 -29.67 -12.75 -0.03
C SER A 6 -28.46 -13.02 0.86
N CYS A 7 -27.52 -12.07 0.88
CA CYS A 7 -26.61 -11.88 2.00
C CYS A 7 -27.14 -10.70 2.82
N CYS A 8 -27.84 -11.00 3.92
CA CYS A 8 -28.47 -10.03 4.82
C CYS A 8 -27.51 -9.39 5.86
N CYS A 9 -26.20 -9.54 5.68
CA CYS A 9 -25.18 -8.73 6.36
C CYS A 9 -24.44 -7.97 5.26
N GLY A 10 -24.56 -6.64 5.23
CA GLY A 10 -24.17 -5.77 4.11
C GLY A 10 -23.00 -6.32 3.28
N CYS A 11 -23.28 -6.70 2.04
CA CYS A 11 -22.30 -7.27 1.13
C CYS A 11 -21.10 -6.33 1.02
N VAL A 12 -20.02 -6.62 1.76
CA VAL A 12 -18.74 -5.93 1.59
C VAL A 12 -18.22 -6.37 0.24
N THR A 13 -18.49 -5.56 -0.78
CA THR A 13 -17.88 -5.74 -2.08
C THR A 13 -16.38 -5.51 -1.95
N LEU A 14 -15.57 -6.23 -2.73
CA LEU A 14 -14.11 -6.06 -2.74
C LEU A 14 -13.72 -4.59 -2.94
N GLN A 15 -14.51 -3.87 -3.74
CA GLN A 15 -14.38 -2.42 -3.94
C GLN A 15 -14.54 -1.59 -2.66
N ASN A 16 -15.51 -1.92 -1.80
CA ASN A 16 -15.73 -1.22 -0.54
C ASN A 16 -14.63 -1.51 0.48
N GLY A 17 -14.19 -2.78 0.54
CA GLY A 17 -13.03 -3.16 1.35
C GLY A 17 -11.77 -2.40 0.95
N ALA A 18 -11.44 -2.40 -0.35
CA ALA A 18 -10.26 -1.71 -0.84
C ALA A 18 -10.34 -0.18 -0.65
N LYS A 19 -11.50 0.45 -0.87
CA LYS A 19 -11.70 1.88 -0.56
C LYS A 19 -11.44 2.18 0.92
N CYS A 20 -11.87 1.30 1.82
CA CYS A 20 -11.63 1.44 3.26
C CYS A 20 -10.13 1.39 3.57
N PHE A 21 -9.41 0.38 3.06
CA PHE A 21 -7.96 0.26 3.22
C PHE A 21 -7.22 1.50 2.68
N SER A 22 -7.52 1.95 1.46
CA SER A 22 -6.90 3.17 0.90
C SER A 22 -7.20 4.41 1.71
N THR A 23 -8.38 4.51 2.31
CA THR A 23 -8.77 5.67 3.12
C THR A 23 -8.01 5.67 4.45
N ILE A 24 -7.88 4.52 5.11
CA ILE A 24 -7.05 4.38 6.32
C ILE A 24 -5.59 4.74 6.02
N ARG A 25 -5.05 4.29 4.89
CA ARG A 25 -3.69 4.62 4.44
C ARG A 25 -3.54 6.12 4.18
N LEU A 26 -4.49 6.73 3.50
CA LEU A 26 -4.51 8.19 3.25
C LEU A 26 -4.54 9.00 4.56
N VAL A 27 -5.38 8.63 5.51
CA VAL A 27 -5.46 9.29 6.82
C VAL A 27 -4.15 9.12 7.59
N THR A 28 -3.61 7.90 7.64
CA THR A 28 -2.33 7.62 8.32
C THR A 28 -1.19 8.43 7.70
N ALA A 29 -1.09 8.46 6.37
CA ALA A 29 -0.09 9.25 5.67
C ALA A 29 -0.25 10.75 5.94
N THR A 30 -1.47 11.26 6.00
CA THR A 30 -1.75 12.66 6.32
C THR A 30 -1.27 13.01 7.74
N ILE A 31 -1.54 12.15 8.73
CA ILE A 31 -1.07 12.33 10.11
C ILE A 31 0.47 12.33 10.16
N VAL A 32 1.11 11.35 9.50
CA VAL A 32 2.57 11.27 9.44
C VAL A 32 3.19 12.50 8.77
N LEU A 33 2.58 13.00 7.69
CA LEU A 33 3.00 14.22 7.00
C LEU A 33 2.91 15.43 7.93
N MET A 34 1.79 15.59 8.65
CA MET A 34 1.59 16.71 9.58
C MET A 34 2.62 16.69 10.70
N LEU A 35 2.81 15.54 11.36
CA LEU A 35 3.77 15.39 12.45
C LEU A 35 5.22 15.60 11.98
N SER A 36 5.57 15.04 10.81
CA SER A 36 6.93 15.19 10.28
C SER A 36 7.20 16.63 9.83
N THR A 37 6.21 17.31 9.25
CA THR A 37 6.34 18.72 8.83
C THR A 37 6.44 19.63 10.05
N GLU A 38 5.62 19.42 11.07
CA GLU A 38 5.72 20.15 12.33
C GLU A 38 7.12 20.02 12.91
N GLU A 39 7.66 18.80 12.96
CA GLU A 39 8.97 18.55 13.52
C GLU A 39 10.13 19.15 12.70
N VAL A 40 10.03 19.13 11.36
CA VAL A 40 11.00 19.82 10.48
C VAL A 40 10.97 21.34 10.70
N LEU A 41 9.79 21.92 10.90
CA LEU A 41 9.63 23.36 11.14
C LEU A 41 9.99 23.75 12.59
N ASN A 42 9.97 22.79 13.52
CA ASN A 42 10.24 23.02 14.92
C ASN A 42 11.73 23.29 15.18
N ARG A 43 12.06 24.57 15.40
CA ARG A 43 13.45 24.99 15.72
C ARG A 43 13.92 24.59 17.12
N ARG A 44 13.11 23.91 17.94
CA ARG A 44 13.47 23.52 19.32
C ARG A 44 14.65 22.55 19.34
N LEU A 45 14.70 21.59 18.43
CA LEU A 45 15.78 20.60 18.37
C LEU A 45 17.15 21.27 18.12
N TYR A 46 17.19 22.19 17.17
CA TYR A 46 18.38 23.00 16.89
C TYR A 46 18.82 23.83 18.10
N LYS A 47 17.87 24.43 18.84
CA LYS A 47 18.16 25.20 20.05
C LYS A 47 18.70 24.32 21.18
N TYR A 48 18.17 23.11 21.35
CA TYR A 48 18.63 22.15 22.35
C TYR A 48 20.09 21.73 22.10
N PHE A 49 20.42 21.34 20.87
CA PHE A 49 21.79 20.95 20.51
C PHE A 49 22.78 22.12 20.51
N LYS A 50 22.33 23.34 20.16
CA LYS A 50 23.18 24.53 20.27
C LYS A 50 23.62 24.79 21.72
N ASN A 51 22.75 24.52 22.68
CA ASN A 51 23.01 24.73 24.11
C ASN A 51 23.81 23.59 24.76
N GLN A 52 23.74 22.36 24.22
CA GLN A 52 24.51 21.20 24.69
C GLN A 52 25.96 21.11 24.18
N LYS A 53 26.42 22.07 23.35
CA LYS A 53 27.80 22.13 22.82
C LYS A 53 28.92 22.21 23.87
N ARG A 54 28.61 22.19 25.17
CA ARG A 54 29.63 22.17 26.24
C ARG A 54 30.25 20.79 26.47
N ASP A 55 29.52 19.69 26.23
CA ASP A 55 29.98 18.35 26.66
C ASP A 55 29.99 17.26 25.56
N ALA A 56 29.40 17.51 24.37
CA ALA A 56 29.39 16.55 23.27
C ALA A 56 30.34 16.97 22.13
N SER A 57 31.01 15.99 21.49
CA SER A 57 31.86 16.26 20.34
C SER A 57 31.03 16.90 19.21
N ARG A 58 31.63 17.86 18.50
CA ARG A 58 30.96 18.56 17.39
C ARG A 58 30.54 17.59 16.27
N GLU A 59 31.26 16.48 16.14
CA GLU A 59 31.04 15.43 15.14
C GLU A 59 29.83 14.56 15.49
N ASP A 60 29.67 14.14 16.75
CA ASP A 60 28.52 13.35 17.20
C ASP A 60 27.18 14.12 17.02
N ILE A 61 27.19 15.42 17.33
CA ILE A 61 26.02 16.29 17.12
C ILE A 61 25.67 16.38 15.64
N GLN A 62 26.67 16.44 14.75
CA GLN A 62 26.44 16.50 13.31
C GLN A 62 25.87 15.18 12.78
N ILE A 63 26.44 14.03 13.16
CA ILE A 63 25.96 12.71 12.75
C ILE A 63 24.51 12.50 13.18
N PHE A 64 24.19 12.80 14.45
CA PHE A 64 22.82 12.71 14.93
C PHE A 64 21.87 13.62 14.14
N TYR A 65 22.25 14.89 13.94
CA TYR A 65 21.43 15.86 13.22
C TYR A 65 21.14 15.40 11.78
N TYR A 66 22.17 14.99 11.03
CA TYR A 66 21.99 14.50 9.66
C TYR A 66 21.16 13.22 9.61
N GLY A 67 21.39 12.27 10.53
CA GLY A 67 20.60 11.04 10.61
C GLY A 67 19.13 11.32 10.91
N TYR A 68 18.87 12.19 11.88
CA TYR A 68 17.52 12.57 12.29
C TYR A 68 16.73 13.27 11.17
N TYR A 69 17.31 14.28 10.53
CA TYR A 69 16.67 14.96 9.39
C TYR A 69 16.59 14.06 8.15
N GLY A 70 17.51 13.11 8.00
CA GLY A 70 17.42 12.05 6.99
C GLY A 70 16.18 11.18 7.18
N ILE A 71 15.93 10.71 8.40
CA ILE A 71 14.75 9.92 8.75
C ILE A 71 13.47 10.74 8.52
N LEU A 72 13.43 11.99 8.97
CA LEU A 72 12.30 12.89 8.72
C LEU A 72 12.05 13.08 7.22
N GLY A 73 13.12 13.25 6.42
CA GLY A 73 13.01 13.35 4.96
C GLY A 73 12.40 12.11 4.32
N VAL A 74 12.79 10.92 4.78
CA VAL A 74 12.20 9.65 4.33
C VAL A 74 10.72 9.56 4.72
N LEU A 75 10.34 9.95 5.94
CA LEU A 75 8.95 9.95 6.40
C LEU A 75 8.08 10.92 5.59
N LEU A 76 8.59 12.12 5.30
CA LEU A 76 7.91 13.09 4.45
C LEU A 76 7.70 12.53 3.04
N LEU A 77 8.75 12.02 2.41
CA LEU A 77 8.65 11.44 1.06
C LEU A 77 7.67 10.26 1.03
N TYR A 78 7.77 9.37 2.02
CA TYR A 78 6.86 8.24 2.19
C TYR A 78 5.41 8.71 2.26
N SER A 79 5.11 9.68 3.13
CA SER A 79 3.75 10.19 3.32
C SER A 79 3.17 10.80 2.04
N VAL A 80 3.95 11.57 1.29
CA VAL A 80 3.51 12.17 0.03
C VAL A 80 3.19 11.11 -1.02
N ILE A 81 4.07 10.12 -1.19
CA ILE A 81 3.83 9.03 -2.15
C ILE A 81 2.60 8.22 -1.73
N GLU A 82 2.49 7.89 -0.43
CA GLU A 82 1.39 7.13 0.13
C GLU A 82 0.04 7.84 -0.06
N MET A 83 -0.01 9.16 0.14
CA MET A 83 -1.21 9.98 -0.12
C MET A 83 -1.59 9.96 -1.61
N LEU A 84 -0.61 10.12 -2.50
CA LEU A 84 -0.84 10.13 -3.95
C LEU A 84 -1.37 8.77 -4.42
N VAL A 85 -0.71 7.69 -4.03
CA VAL A 85 -1.07 6.32 -4.38
C VAL A 85 -2.46 5.95 -3.84
N SER A 86 -2.75 6.28 -2.58
CA SER A 86 -4.07 6.04 -1.97
C SER A 86 -5.17 6.83 -2.68
N SER A 87 -4.90 8.07 -3.05
CA SER A 87 -5.84 8.92 -3.80
C SER A 87 -6.12 8.37 -5.20
N LEU A 88 -5.08 7.92 -5.91
CA LEU A 88 -5.21 7.27 -7.21
C LEU A 88 -6.02 5.98 -7.12
N GLN A 89 -5.80 5.17 -6.08
CA GLN A 89 -6.60 3.96 -5.85
C GLN A 89 -8.06 4.33 -5.61
N ILE A 90 -8.37 5.22 -4.67
CA ILE A 90 -9.76 5.64 -4.39
C ILE A 90 -10.43 6.17 -5.66
N HIS A 91 -9.75 7.01 -6.42
CA HIS A 91 -10.27 7.56 -7.67
C HIS A 91 -10.46 6.48 -8.74
N GLY A 92 -9.50 5.57 -8.89
CA GLY A 92 -9.55 4.43 -9.80
C GLY A 92 -10.75 3.54 -9.54
N ILE A 93 -11.03 3.24 -8.26
CA ILE A 93 -12.22 2.45 -7.89
C ILE A 93 -13.51 3.24 -8.18
N ARG A 94 -13.55 4.55 -7.88
CA ARG A 94 -14.74 5.37 -8.14
C ARG A 94 -15.05 5.57 -9.62
N LYS A 95 -14.03 5.58 -10.47
CA LYS A 95 -14.15 5.77 -11.92
C LYS A 95 -14.06 4.47 -12.71
N GLU A 96 -13.98 3.33 -12.02
CA GLU A 96 -13.81 2.00 -12.61
C GLU A 96 -12.62 1.91 -13.59
N PHE A 97 -11.59 2.72 -13.36
CA PHE A 97 -10.43 2.82 -14.24
C PHE A 97 -9.22 2.08 -13.67
N HIS A 98 -9.09 0.81 -14.04
CA HIS A 98 -8.09 -0.14 -13.51
C HIS A 98 -6.63 0.35 -13.61
N LYS A 99 -6.29 1.17 -14.61
CA LYS A 99 -4.92 1.68 -14.78
C LYS A 99 -4.46 2.56 -13.60
N LEU A 100 -5.38 3.21 -12.90
CA LEU A 100 -5.07 4.02 -11.71
C LEU A 100 -4.78 3.18 -10.46
N LEU A 101 -5.07 1.87 -10.50
CA LEU A 101 -4.72 0.95 -9.42
C LEU A 101 -3.27 0.45 -9.53
N LEU A 102 -2.67 0.51 -10.72
CA LEU A 102 -1.34 -0.03 -10.97
C LEU A 102 -0.25 0.62 -10.10
N PRO A 103 -0.22 1.96 -9.91
CA PRO A 103 0.73 2.60 -9.00
C PRO A 103 0.63 2.07 -7.58
N ASN A 104 -0.59 1.82 -7.08
CA ASN A 104 -0.79 1.23 -5.77
C ASN A 104 -0.25 -0.19 -5.70
N LEU A 105 -0.55 -1.02 -6.70
CA LEU A 105 -0.06 -2.39 -6.74
C LEU A 105 1.48 -2.44 -6.74
N ILE A 106 2.14 -1.60 -7.52
CA ILE A 106 3.61 -1.51 -7.57
C ILE A 106 4.15 -1.08 -6.21
N TRP A 107 3.55 -0.05 -5.61
CA TRP A 107 3.95 0.49 -4.32
C TRP A 107 3.81 -0.52 -3.19
N THR A 108 2.68 -1.23 -3.07
CA THR A 108 2.48 -2.27 -2.07
C THR A 108 3.41 -3.47 -2.29
N THR A 109 3.71 -3.81 -3.54
CA THR A 109 4.66 -4.89 -3.88
C THR A 109 6.08 -4.53 -3.41
N PHE A 110 6.50 -3.28 -3.65
CA PHE A 110 7.80 -2.77 -3.19
C PHE A 110 7.93 -2.86 -1.66
N TRP A 111 6.91 -2.41 -0.91
CA TRP A 111 6.91 -2.53 0.56
C TRP A 111 6.89 -3.98 1.03
N CYS A 112 6.11 -4.84 0.38
CA CYS A 112 6.10 -6.27 0.70
C CYS A 112 7.48 -6.91 0.52
N MET A 113 8.24 -6.53 -0.51
CA MET A 113 9.61 -7.01 -0.71
C MET A 113 10.56 -6.50 0.38
N ILE A 114 10.56 -5.21 0.68
CA ILE A 114 11.43 -4.63 1.71
C ILE A 114 11.17 -5.26 3.07
N HIS A 115 9.90 -5.32 3.48
CA HIS A 115 9.54 -5.90 4.78
C HIS A 115 9.70 -7.42 4.80
N GLY A 116 9.50 -8.11 3.68
CA GLY A 116 9.78 -9.54 3.57
C GLY A 116 11.26 -9.85 3.78
N LEU A 117 12.15 -9.13 3.09
CA LEU A 117 13.60 -9.27 3.27
C LEU A 117 14.05 -8.85 4.68
N GLY A 118 13.47 -7.78 5.23
CA GLY A 118 13.74 -7.33 6.60
C GLY A 118 13.34 -8.38 7.64
N PHE A 119 12.17 -9.02 7.48
CA PHE A 119 11.73 -10.08 8.37
C PHE A 119 12.62 -11.32 8.29
N LEU A 120 13.02 -11.73 7.09
CA LEU A 120 13.97 -12.83 6.91
C LEU A 120 15.33 -12.53 7.56
N GLY A 121 15.81 -11.29 7.41
CA GLY A 121 17.02 -10.83 8.09
C GLY A 121 16.90 -10.87 9.61
N LEU A 122 15.77 -10.42 10.14
CA LEU A 122 15.47 -10.48 11.57
C LEU A 122 15.48 -11.93 12.07
N LEU A 123 14.82 -12.85 11.37
CA LEU A 123 14.83 -14.28 11.70
C LEU A 123 16.26 -14.86 11.69
N GLY A 124 17.08 -14.48 10.71
CA GLY A 124 18.48 -14.89 10.64
C GLY A 124 19.30 -14.44 11.86
N ILE A 125 19.12 -13.19 12.29
CA ILE A 125 19.74 -12.67 13.52
C ILE A 125 19.23 -13.43 14.75
N GLY A 126 17.92 -13.74 14.80
CA GLY A 126 17.33 -14.53 15.89
C GLY A 126 17.93 -15.92 16.03
N ILE A 127 18.12 -16.62 14.92
CA ILE A 127 18.75 -17.94 14.89
C ILE A 127 20.20 -17.83 15.36
N PHE A 128 20.95 -16.82 14.92
CA PHE A 128 22.30 -16.58 15.39
C PHE A 128 22.36 -16.34 16.90
N LEU A 129 21.46 -15.49 17.42
CA LEU A 129 21.38 -15.20 18.86
C LEU A 129 21.05 -16.46 19.67
N LEU A 130 20.13 -17.30 19.19
CA LEU A 130 19.78 -18.58 19.83
C LEU A 130 20.95 -19.56 19.91
N VAL A 131 21.80 -19.60 18.88
CA VAL A 131 22.93 -20.54 18.81
C VAL A 131 24.16 -20.02 19.57
N VAL A 132 24.39 -18.71 19.58
CA VAL A 132 25.64 -18.11 20.10
C VAL A 132 25.47 -17.49 21.49
N VAL A 133 24.36 -16.80 21.74
CA VAL A 133 24.16 -15.96 22.93
C VAL A 133 23.11 -16.60 23.83
N HIS A 134 23.54 -17.36 24.83
CA HIS A 134 22.67 -18.08 25.76
C HIS A 134 22.05 -17.14 26.82
N GLY A 135 21.22 -16.18 26.38
CA GLY A 135 20.56 -15.20 27.25
C GLY A 135 19.04 -15.16 27.06
N LEU A 136 18.28 -15.58 28.09
CA LEU A 136 16.82 -15.64 28.04
C LEU A 136 16.17 -14.26 27.81
N GLU A 137 16.73 -13.20 28.39
CA GLU A 137 16.19 -11.83 28.27
C GLU A 137 16.29 -11.28 26.84
N LEU A 138 17.43 -11.51 26.18
CA LEU A 138 17.64 -11.15 24.78
C LEU A 138 16.69 -11.92 23.86
N LEU A 139 16.41 -13.19 24.18
CA LEU A 139 15.48 -14.01 23.42
C LEU A 139 14.03 -13.50 23.55
N VAL A 140 13.59 -13.14 24.76
CA VAL A 140 12.24 -12.56 24.97
C VAL A 140 12.09 -11.25 24.21
N GLY A 141 13.08 -10.35 24.30
CA GLY A 141 13.07 -9.10 23.54
C GLY A 141 13.02 -9.32 22.02
N PHE A 142 13.80 -10.27 21.51
CA PHE A 142 13.77 -10.66 20.11
C PHE A 142 12.39 -11.16 19.67
N VAL A 143 11.79 -12.09 20.42
CA VAL A 143 10.46 -12.66 20.11
C VAL A 143 9.40 -11.55 20.03
N ILE A 144 9.41 -10.59 20.96
CA ILE A 144 8.49 -9.45 20.94
C ILE A 144 8.66 -8.65 19.64
N ILE A 145 9.89 -8.28 19.28
CA ILE A 145 10.18 -7.53 18.05
C ILE A 145 9.73 -8.32 16.81
N THR A 146 9.99 -9.64 16.78
CA THR A 146 9.56 -10.52 15.67
C THR A 146 8.04 -10.58 15.54
N ILE A 147 7.29 -10.65 16.65
CA ILE A 147 5.82 -10.66 16.61
C ILE A 147 5.29 -9.33 16.08
N PHE A 148 5.80 -8.20 16.57
CA PHE A 148 5.40 -6.88 16.09
C PHE A 148 5.69 -6.70 14.61
N TYR A 149 6.91 -7.02 14.18
CA TYR A 149 7.30 -6.89 12.77
C TYR A 149 6.57 -7.90 11.87
N GLY A 150 6.34 -9.12 12.35
CA GLY A 150 5.54 -10.13 11.64
C GLY A 150 4.09 -9.69 11.46
N SER A 151 3.49 -9.06 12.46
CA SER A 151 2.13 -8.49 12.37
C SER A 151 2.05 -7.39 11.32
N LEU A 152 3.07 -6.52 11.24
CA LEU A 152 3.20 -5.51 10.19
C LEU A 152 3.31 -6.15 8.79
N LEU A 153 4.12 -7.20 8.65
CA LEU A 153 4.26 -7.92 7.38
C LEU A 153 2.93 -8.56 6.93
N VAL A 154 2.18 -9.18 7.85
CA VAL A 154 0.85 -9.74 7.57
C VAL A 154 -0.11 -8.66 7.08
N TYR A 155 -0.08 -7.48 7.69
CA TYR A 155 -0.87 -6.33 7.23
C TYR A 155 -0.51 -5.92 5.80
N ILE A 156 0.78 -5.79 5.48
CA ILE A 156 1.26 -5.41 4.14
C ILE A 156 0.89 -6.47 3.08
N ILE A 157 1.06 -7.76 3.41
CA ILE A 157 0.66 -8.86 2.51
C ILE A 157 -0.84 -8.84 2.26
N SER A 158 -1.64 -8.58 3.31
CA SER A 158 -3.10 -8.49 3.17
C SER A 158 -3.50 -7.35 2.23
N ASP A 159 -2.86 -6.18 2.36
CA ASP A 159 -3.10 -5.04 1.47
C ASP A 159 -2.69 -5.32 0.02
N LEU A 160 -1.56 -6.02 -0.19
CA LEU A 160 -1.13 -6.48 -1.51
C LEU A 160 -2.15 -7.44 -2.14
N LEU A 161 -2.66 -8.41 -1.36
CA LEU A 161 -3.67 -9.36 -1.84
C LEU A 161 -4.97 -8.67 -2.22
N VAL A 162 -5.45 -7.71 -1.41
CA VAL A 162 -6.64 -6.91 -1.72
C VAL A 162 -6.42 -6.09 -2.99
N SER A 163 -5.27 -5.44 -3.12
CA SER A 163 -4.90 -4.64 -4.30
C SER A 163 -4.80 -5.48 -5.58
N LEU A 164 -4.21 -6.67 -5.49
CA LEU A 164 -4.13 -7.64 -6.59
C LEU A 164 -5.51 -8.16 -7.00
N ALA A 165 -6.33 -8.56 -6.03
CA ALA A 165 -7.66 -9.08 -6.28
C ALA A 165 -8.52 -8.01 -6.98
N GLN A 166 -8.45 -6.77 -6.52
CA GLN A 166 -9.19 -5.67 -7.12
C GLN A 166 -8.70 -5.33 -8.53
N TYR A 167 -7.39 -5.32 -8.75
CA TYR A 167 -6.84 -5.10 -10.09
C TYR A 167 -7.31 -6.18 -11.07
N LYS A 168 -7.31 -7.45 -10.65
CA LYS A 168 -7.80 -8.58 -11.45
C LYS A 168 -9.30 -8.47 -11.74
N GLU A 169 -10.12 -8.17 -10.73
CA GLU A 169 -11.57 -8.00 -10.88
C GLU A 169 -11.89 -6.92 -11.92
N MET A 170 -11.30 -5.74 -11.77
CA MET A 170 -11.56 -4.62 -12.69
C MET A 170 -11.03 -4.85 -14.11
N ASN A 171 -9.89 -5.54 -14.26
CA ASN A 171 -9.38 -5.89 -15.58
C ASN A 171 -10.24 -6.97 -16.27
N TYR A 172 -10.76 -7.94 -15.50
CA TYR A 172 -11.64 -8.99 -16.02
C TYR A 172 -13.00 -8.43 -16.49
N CYS A 173 -13.60 -7.53 -15.70
CA CYS A 173 -14.86 -6.85 -16.07
C CYS A 173 -14.73 -6.11 -17.41
N LEU A 174 -13.63 -5.39 -17.64
CA LEU A 174 -13.39 -4.70 -18.92
C LEU A 174 -13.17 -5.67 -20.08
N GLY A 175 -12.54 -6.82 -19.83
CA GLY A 175 -12.42 -7.90 -20.82
C GLY A 175 -13.79 -8.42 -21.27
N LEU A 176 -14.70 -8.64 -20.32
CA LEU A 176 -16.08 -9.06 -20.60
C LEU A 176 -16.88 -7.99 -21.34
N GLU A 177 -16.73 -6.71 -20.98
CA GLU A 177 -17.38 -5.61 -21.71
C GLU A 177 -16.86 -5.49 -23.14
N HIS A 178 -15.55 -5.63 -23.37
CA HIS A 178 -14.99 -5.67 -24.71
C HIS A 178 -15.50 -6.84 -25.54
N ILE A 179 -15.69 -8.02 -24.93
CA ILE A 179 -16.26 -9.20 -25.59
C ILE A 179 -17.73 -8.93 -25.97
N LYS A 180 -18.53 -8.36 -25.06
CA LYS A 180 -19.92 -7.98 -25.33
C LYS A 180 -20.01 -6.93 -26.44
N LEU A 181 -19.20 -5.87 -26.38
CA LEU A 181 -19.14 -4.83 -27.42
C LEU A 181 -18.77 -5.40 -28.78
N LYS A 182 -17.79 -6.31 -28.84
CA LYS A 182 -17.48 -7.03 -30.08
C LYS A 182 -18.69 -7.84 -30.57
N GLN A 183 -19.36 -8.59 -29.69
CA GLN A 183 -20.55 -9.36 -30.06
C GLN A 183 -21.68 -8.48 -30.60
N TYR A 184 -21.96 -7.34 -29.95
CA TYR A 184 -22.96 -6.37 -30.43
C TYR A 184 -22.60 -5.81 -31.82
N VAL A 185 -21.35 -5.42 -32.05
CA VAL A 185 -20.90 -4.92 -33.37
C VAL A 185 -20.98 -6.01 -34.44
N PHE A 186 -20.68 -7.27 -34.08
CA PHE A 186 -20.82 -8.40 -35.00
C PHE A 186 -22.28 -8.73 -35.32
N ASP A 187 -23.18 -8.69 -34.34
CA ASP A 187 -24.61 -8.92 -34.55
C ASP A 187 -25.27 -7.81 -35.35
N ASP A 188 -24.87 -6.55 -35.14
CA ASP A 188 -25.43 -5.41 -35.86
C ASP A 188 -25.00 -5.43 -37.34
N LYS A 189 -23.73 -5.78 -37.62
CA LYS A 189 -23.28 -6.07 -38.98
C LYS A 189 -24.07 -7.22 -39.61
N ARG A 190 -24.33 -8.29 -38.86
CA ARG A 190 -25.09 -9.45 -39.36
C ARG A 190 -26.53 -9.07 -39.71
N ARG A 191 -27.18 -8.24 -38.89
CA ARG A 191 -28.52 -7.67 -39.21
C ARG A 191 -28.50 -6.80 -40.46
N PHE A 192 -27.46 -5.99 -40.62
CA PHE A 192 -27.30 -5.14 -41.81
C PHE A 192 -27.18 -5.97 -43.10
N TYR A 193 -26.42 -7.08 -43.07
CA TYR A 193 -26.31 -7.98 -44.23
C TYR A 193 -27.63 -8.70 -44.55
N VAL A 194 -28.38 -9.14 -43.53
CA VAL A 194 -29.69 -9.77 -43.74
C VAL A 194 -30.70 -8.77 -44.34
N LEU A 195 -30.70 -7.52 -43.89
CA LEU A 195 -31.58 -6.48 -44.44
C LEU A 195 -31.23 -6.11 -45.89
N ILE A 196 -29.96 -6.10 -46.27
CA ILE A 196 -29.54 -5.90 -47.66
C ILE A 196 -29.99 -7.09 -48.53
N GLN A 197 -29.86 -8.32 -48.02
CA GLN A 197 -30.22 -9.53 -48.74
C GLN A 197 -31.74 -9.69 -48.92
N MET A 198 -32.56 -9.09 -48.04
CA MET A 198 -34.03 -9.05 -48.15
C MET A 198 -34.57 -7.92 -49.04
N ASN A 199 -33.74 -6.96 -49.46
CA ASN A 199 -34.14 -5.83 -50.31
C ASN A 199 -33.70 -5.98 -51.79
N ILE A 200 -33.22 -7.16 -52.17
CA ILE A 200 -32.75 -7.48 -53.54
C ILE A 200 -33.76 -8.37 -54.31
N ASP A 201 -34.91 -8.71 -53.70
CA ASP A 201 -36.05 -9.32 -54.38
C ASP A 201 -37.14 -8.27 -54.69
#